data_AF-A0A1V5SGK7-F1
#
_entry.id   AF-A0A1V5SGK7-F1
#
_cell.length_a   1.000
_cell.length_b   1.000
_cell.length_c   1.000
_cell.angle_alpha   90.00
_cell.angle_beta   90.00
_cell.angle_gamma   90.00
#
_symmetry.space_group_name_H-M   'P 1'
#
loop_
_entity.id
_entity.type
_entity.pdbx_description
1 polymer ?
#
loop_
_entity_poly.entity_id
_entity_poly.type
_entity_poly.pdbx_seq_one_letter_code
_entity_poly.pdbx_strand_id
1 'polypeptide(L)'
;MKLKFHLKVMSLKGVAIDEEVESVYLTGDDGEFELLPFHHPLLASLPEGELKIAYHESIPIKVGVLSFKDNECRVIAEIDPDFKNYKQVWDI
;
A
#
# COMPACT_ATOMS: atom_id res chain seq x y z
N MET A 1 -16.43 14.92 8.70
CA MET A 1 -16.00 13.50 8.66
C MET A 1 -15.21 13.33 7.36
N LYS A 2 -13.95 12.90 7.43
CA LYS A 2 -13.17 12.61 6.21
C LYS A 2 -13.49 11.20 5.73
N LEU A 3 -13.53 11.01 4.41
CA LEU A 3 -13.87 9.72 3.79
C LEU A 3 -12.70 8.72 3.93
N LYS A 4 -13.07 7.45 4.17
CA LYS A 4 -12.26 6.24 4.39
C LYS A 4 -12.02 5.36 3.15
N PHE A 5 -10.87 4.69 2.99
CA PHE A 5 -10.81 3.38 2.32
C PHE A 5 -9.91 2.40 3.10
N HIS A 6 -10.18 1.11 2.94
CA HIS A 6 -9.37 0.06 3.58
C HIS A 6 -8.06 -0.14 2.81
N LEU A 7 -6.91 -0.03 3.50
CA LEU A 7 -5.60 -0.30 2.93
C LEU A 7 -4.97 -1.51 3.61
N LYS A 8 -4.54 -2.47 2.79
CA LYS A 8 -3.77 -3.63 3.21
C LYS A 8 -2.48 -3.76 2.40
N VAL A 9 -1.34 -3.69 3.07
CA VAL A 9 0.00 -3.86 2.46
C VAL A 9 0.66 -5.07 3.07
N MET A 10 1.03 -6.03 2.24
CA MET A 10 1.63 -7.28 2.67
C MET A 10 2.85 -7.66 1.81
N SER A 11 3.75 -8.43 2.41
CA SER A 11 4.91 -9.03 1.75
C SER A 11 5.02 -10.51 2.09
N LEU A 12 6.02 -11.19 1.57
CA LEU A 12 6.36 -12.56 1.99
C LEU A 12 6.86 -12.66 3.44
N LYS A 13 7.09 -11.53 4.14
CA LYS A 13 7.47 -11.53 5.57
C LYS A 13 6.26 -11.34 6.50
N GLY A 14 5.27 -10.56 6.08
CA GLY A 14 4.18 -10.17 6.97
C GLY A 14 3.18 -9.18 6.38
N VAL A 15 2.28 -8.71 7.25
CA VAL A 15 1.42 -7.54 7.03
C VAL A 15 2.11 -6.29 7.57
N ALA A 16 2.36 -5.32 6.70
CA ALA A 16 2.89 -4.02 7.09
C ALA A 16 1.76 -3.08 7.55
N ILE A 17 0.60 -3.12 6.87
CA ILE A 17 -0.58 -2.34 7.25
C ILE A 17 -1.87 -3.09 6.91
N ASP A 18 -2.89 -2.85 7.72
CA ASP A 18 -4.27 -3.35 7.56
C ASP A 18 -5.17 -2.40 8.39
N GLU A 19 -5.64 -1.31 7.78
CA GLU A 19 -6.46 -0.28 8.44
C GLU A 19 -7.21 0.65 7.47
N GLU A 20 -8.05 1.55 8.00
CA GLU A 20 -8.77 2.58 7.24
C GLU A 20 -7.98 3.88 7.12
N VAL A 21 -7.64 4.28 5.89
CA VAL A 21 -6.76 5.41 5.57
C VAL A 21 -7.44 6.45 4.67
N GLU A 22 -7.00 7.70 4.75
CA GLU A 22 -7.57 8.81 3.98
C GLU A 22 -6.98 8.93 2.57
N SER A 23 -5.70 8.60 2.41
CA SER A 23 -5.03 8.58 1.11
C SER A 23 -3.76 7.74 1.15
N VAL A 24 -3.35 7.28 -0.04
CA VAL A 24 -2.00 6.75 -0.26
C VAL A 24 -1.42 7.36 -1.53
N TYR A 25 -0.21 7.90 -1.42
CA TYR A 25 0.60 8.36 -2.55
C TYR A 25 1.60 7.28 -2.95
N LEU A 26 1.74 7.06 -4.26
CA LEU A 26 2.65 6.07 -4.80
C LEU A 26 3.12 6.43 -6.21
N THR A 27 4.20 5.77 -6.63
CA THR A 27 4.67 5.73 -8.00
C THR A 27 4.26 4.38 -8.61
N GLY A 28 3.41 4.39 -9.63
CA GLY A 28 3.10 3.22 -10.44
C GLY A 28 3.87 3.20 -11.76
N ASP A 29 3.53 2.26 -12.64
CA ASP A 29 4.06 2.14 -14.00
C ASP A 29 3.69 3.32 -14.91
N ASP A 30 2.49 3.88 -14.75
CA ASP A 30 2.01 5.02 -15.53
C ASP A 30 2.34 6.40 -14.91
N GLY A 31 3.15 6.44 -13.85
CA GLY A 31 3.59 7.66 -13.17
C GLY A 31 3.14 7.74 -11.71
N GLU A 32 3.17 8.96 -11.16
CA GLU A 32 2.84 9.21 -9.74
C GLU A 32 1.36 9.55 -9.58
N PHE A 33 0.71 8.94 -8.59
CA PHE A 33 -0.69 9.24 -8.27
C PHE A 33 -1.01 9.08 -6.79
N GLU A 34 -2.05 9.79 -6.37
CA GLU A 34 -2.66 9.66 -5.05
C GLU A 34 -3.99 8.92 -5.18
N LEU A 35 -4.15 7.83 -4.43
CA LEU A 35 -5.42 7.14 -4.30
C LEU A 35 -6.21 7.73 -3.14
N LEU A 36 -7.47 8.05 -3.44
CA LEU A 36 -8.45 8.61 -2.51
C LEU A 36 -9.63 7.64 -2.37
N PRO A 37 -10.49 7.83 -1.35
CA PRO A 37 -11.72 7.05 -1.19
C PRO A 37 -12.57 7.06 -2.46
N PHE A 38 -13.12 5.90 -2.81
CA PHE A 38 -13.95 5.68 -4.00
C PHE A 38 -13.25 5.98 -5.34
N HIS A 39 -11.92 5.86 -5.39
CA HIS A 39 -11.20 5.87 -6.65
C HIS A 39 -11.74 4.79 -7.61
N HIS A 40 -11.65 5.05 -8.92
CA HIS A 40 -12.03 4.06 -9.91
C HIS A 40 -11.18 2.78 -9.74
N PRO A 41 -11.71 1.61 -10.13
CA PRO A 41 -10.94 0.38 -10.06
C PRO A 41 -9.60 0.50 -10.79
N LEU A 42 -8.53 0.03 -10.14
CA LEU A 42 -7.16 0.14 -10.64
C LEU A 42 -6.41 -1.15 -10.34
N LEU A 43 -5.64 -1.63 -11.32
CA LEU A 43 -4.59 -2.62 -11.13
C LEU A 43 -3.31 -2.00 -11.71
N ALA A 44 -2.27 -1.88 -10.90
CA ALA A 44 -1.03 -1.20 -11.29
C ALA A 44 0.19 -1.96 -10.80
N SER A 45 1.27 -1.87 -11.58
CA SER A 45 2.60 -2.32 -11.15
C SER A 45 3.21 -1.27 -10.23
N LEU A 46 3.91 -1.70 -9.17
CA LEU A 46 4.68 -0.82 -8.30
C LEU A 46 6.17 -1.05 -8.55
N PRO A 47 6.87 -0.15 -9.27
CA PRO A 47 8.33 -0.14 -9.32
C PRO A 47 8.93 0.21 -7.94
N GLU A 48 10.26 0.21 -7.85
CA GLU A 48 10.97 0.64 -6.64
C GLU A 48 10.59 2.08 -6.27
N GLY A 49 10.26 2.29 -4.99
CA GLY A 49 9.75 3.57 -4.49
C GLY A 49 9.24 3.46 -3.06
N GLU A 50 8.25 4.28 -2.71
CA GLU A 50 7.63 4.30 -1.39
C GLU A 50 6.12 4.49 -1.46
N LEU A 51 5.39 3.85 -0.55
CA LEU A 51 3.99 4.18 -0.27
C LEU A 51 3.95 5.22 0.85
N LYS A 52 3.45 6.42 0.58
CA LYS A 52 3.21 7.44 1.61
C LYS A 52 1.76 7.41 2.00
N ILE A 53 1.48 7.02 3.24
CA ILE A 53 0.12 6.81 3.71
C ILE A 53 -0.23 7.92 4.69
N ALA A 54 -1.41 8.52 4.54
CA ALA A 54 -1.83 9.64 5.37
C ALA A 54 -1.73 9.29 6.86
N TYR A 55 -0.94 10.08 7.61
CA TYR A 55 -0.72 9.92 9.06
C TYR A 55 0.01 8.64 9.49
N HIS A 56 0.75 7.99 8.58
CA HIS A 56 1.61 6.85 8.88
C HIS A 56 3.02 7.06 8.34
N GLU A 57 3.94 6.19 8.75
CA GLU A 57 5.27 6.15 8.16
C GLU A 57 5.23 5.59 6.73
N SER A 58 6.13 6.06 5.88
CA SER A 58 6.30 5.53 4.52
C SER A 58 6.70 4.06 4.56
N ILE A 59 6.16 3.26 3.64
CA ILE A 59 6.59 1.87 3.42
C ILE A 59 7.46 1.82 2.16
N PRO A 60 8.76 1.49 2.25
CA PRO A 60 9.64 1.38 1.10
C PRO A 60 9.34 0.10 0.31
N ILE A 61 9.04 0.24 -0.97
CA ILE A 61 8.69 -0.84 -1.90
C ILE A 61 9.86 -1.07 -2.84
N LYS A 62 10.26 -2.34 -3.01
CA LYS A 62 11.24 -2.74 -4.04
C LYS A 62 10.57 -3.08 -5.35
N VAL A 63 9.50 -3.86 -5.27
CA VAL A 63 8.64 -4.20 -6.41
C VAL A 63 7.32 -4.72 -5.86
N GLY A 64 6.22 -4.49 -6.57
CA GLY A 64 4.94 -5.06 -6.17
C GLY A 64 3.83 -4.82 -7.16
N VAL A 65 2.63 -5.15 -6.72
CA VAL A 65 1.38 -4.87 -7.42
C VAL A 65 0.37 -4.26 -6.47
N LEU A 66 -0.43 -3.36 -7.00
CA LEU A 66 -1.53 -2.71 -6.31
C LEU A 66 -2.84 -3.04 -7.02
N SER A 67 -3.87 -3.36 -6.25
CA SER A 67 -5.26 -3.45 -6.70
C SER A 67 -6.12 -2.53 -5.84
N PHE A 68 -6.81 -1.59 -6.48
CA PHE A 68 -7.87 -0.79 -5.85
C PHE A 68 -9.23 -1.20 -6.42
N LYS A 69 -10.15 -1.66 -5.57
CA LYS A 69 -11.52 -2.04 -5.96
C LYS A 69 -12.42 -2.05 -4.74
N ASP A 70 -13.70 -1.73 -4.91
CA ASP A 70 -14.72 -1.83 -3.85
C ASP A 70 -14.36 -1.02 -2.59
N ASN A 71 -13.72 0.14 -2.80
CA ASN A 71 -13.18 1.02 -1.75
C ASN A 71 -12.13 0.34 -0.84
N GLU A 72 -11.36 -0.59 -1.43
CA GLU A 72 -10.26 -1.30 -0.79
C GLU A 72 -9.03 -1.28 -1.69
N CYS A 73 -7.88 -0.94 -1.10
CA CYS A 73 -6.57 -0.96 -1.70
C CYS A 73 -5.76 -2.12 -1.12
N ARG A 74 -5.35 -3.05 -1.99
CA ARG A 74 -4.50 -4.18 -1.63
C ARG A 74 -3.16 -4.04 -2.34
N VAL A 75 -2.09 -4.11 -1.58
CA VAL A 75 -0.72 -4.13 -2.08
C VAL A 75 -0.04 -5.42 -1.66
N ILE A 76 0.53 -6.11 -2.64
CA ILE A 76 1.43 -7.24 -2.43
C ILE A 76 2.78 -6.84 -3.01
N ALA A 77 3.81 -6.81 -2.18
CA ALA A 77 5.11 -6.29 -2.57
C ALA A 77 6.28 -6.97 -1.87
N GLU A 78 7.45 -6.91 -2.50
CA GLU A 78 8.72 -6.96 -1.79
C GLU A 78 8.94 -5.59 -1.11
N ILE A 79 8.97 -5.60 0.21
CA ILE A 79 9.26 -4.44 1.05
C ILE A 79 10.74 -4.49 1.40
N ASP A 80 11.38 -3.31 1.54
CA ASP A 80 12.79 -3.22 1.90
C ASP A 80 13.17 -4.18 3.04
N PRO A 81 14.30 -4.93 2.91
CA PRO A 81 14.73 -5.90 3.91
C PRO A 81 14.85 -5.35 5.34
N ASP A 82 15.17 -4.06 5.47
CA ASP A 82 15.37 -3.37 6.73
C ASP A 82 14.09 -2.82 7.35
N PHE A 83 12.96 -2.86 6.64
CA PHE A 83 11.65 -2.52 7.21
C PHE A 83 11.30 -3.48 8.37
N LYS A 84 11.12 -2.94 9.57
CA LYS A 84 10.82 -3.71 10.80
C LYS A 84 9.39 -3.55 11.31
N ASN A 85 8.63 -2.58 10.79
CA ASN A 85 7.34 -2.17 11.34
C ASN A 85 6.17 -3.01 10.81
N TYR A 86 6.33 -4.34 10.79
CA TYR A 86 5.26 -5.26 10.45
C TYR A 86 4.25 -5.35 11.61
N LYS A 87 2.95 -5.18 11.32
CA LYS A 87 1.86 -5.44 12.29
C LYS A 87 1.73 -6.93 12.61
N GLN A 88 2.01 -7.78 11.63
CA GLN A 88 1.99 -9.23 11.78
C GLN A 88 3.12 -9.80 10.94
N VAL A 89 3.92 -10.69 11.53
CA VAL A 89 4.93 -11.49 10.82
C VAL A 89 4.36 -12.89 10.64
N TRP A 90 4.59 -13.49 9.47
CA TRP A 90 4.13 -14.85 9.21
C TRP A 90 4.94 -15.86 10.02
N ASP A 91 4.26 -16.91 10.50
CA ASP A 91 4.90 -18.08 11.13
C ASP A 91 5.08 -19.13 10.02
N ILE A 92 6.21 -19.07 9.31
CA ILE A 92 6.55 -19.94 8.17
C ILE A 92 7.81 -20.75 8.45
#